data_AF-Q0ICF8-F1
#
_entry.id   AF-Q0ICF8-F1
#
_cell.length_a   1.000
_cell.length_b   1.000
_cell.length_c   1.000
_cell.angle_alpha   90.00
_cell.angle_beta   90.00
_cell.angle_gamma   90.00
#
_symmetry.space_group_name_H-M   'P 1'
#
loop_
_entity.id
_entity.type
_entity.pdbx_description
1 polymer ?
#
loop_
_entity_poly.entity_id
_entity_poly.type
_entity_poly.pdbx_seq_one_letter_code
_entity_poly.pdbx_strand_id
1 'polypeptide(L)'
;MVTEEQLTALDLTLWLGSTDLAGDFDFTSQSTISRRNQKVLKRFGIDLKRSNSELLVSGELLLLDLERQVHQMARLKLERGLRLQAPFWLQQGPGIVLPKGWKMNSPRADFSCTDPITLVREHVLDACLATPTQIPDDRDDLFILELQKRPINLTLLHRTKESQGDLEDGFQWSLENGNLELKLMPFLPASCCDRSKQWFDQLLMTSNLSREDSTDLRPSRHSGESFLIAYLTPEMRIAQPIANKVHEHFEPYTYTEHLIVLAQHTNEPAIQALIENLQQQIGH
;
A
#
# COMPACT_ATOMS: atom_id res chain seq x y z
N MET A 1 -22.61 1.22 26.61
CA MET A 1 -21.16 1.39 26.50
C MET A 1 -20.58 0.04 26.17
N VAL A 2 -19.77 -0.03 25.12
CA VAL A 2 -18.96 -1.23 24.85
C VAL A 2 -17.64 -1.09 25.61
N THR A 3 -16.92 -2.17 25.83
CA THR A 3 -15.58 -2.06 26.44
C THR A 3 -14.56 -1.66 25.38
N GLU A 4 -13.42 -1.11 25.81
CA GLU A 4 -12.27 -0.81 24.93
C GLU A 4 -11.87 -2.02 24.08
N GLU A 5 -11.78 -3.20 24.70
CA GLU A 5 -11.46 -4.45 24.03
C GLU A 5 -12.51 -4.86 22.98
N GLN A 6 -13.79 -4.57 23.23
CA GLN A 6 -14.86 -4.91 22.30
C GLN A 6 -14.80 -4.03 21.06
N LEU A 7 -14.68 -2.71 21.25
CA LEU A 7 -14.57 -1.78 20.13
C LEU A 7 -13.26 -2.02 19.35
N THR A 8 -12.15 -2.27 20.05
CA THR A 8 -10.87 -2.61 19.44
C THR A 8 -10.96 -3.86 18.57
N ALA A 9 -11.68 -4.90 19.00
CA ALA A 9 -11.87 -6.09 18.18
C ALA A 9 -12.57 -5.79 16.84
N LEU A 10 -13.62 -4.95 16.87
CA LEU A 10 -14.33 -4.55 15.65
C LEU A 10 -13.42 -3.72 14.73
N ASP A 11 -12.76 -2.71 15.29
CA ASP A 11 -11.90 -1.81 14.54
C ASP A 11 -10.70 -2.52 13.91
N LEU A 12 -10.05 -3.43 14.65
CA LEU A 12 -8.98 -4.27 14.10
C LEU A 12 -9.49 -5.20 13.00
N THR A 13 -10.72 -5.69 13.11
CA THR A 13 -11.34 -6.52 12.06
C THR A 13 -11.60 -5.72 10.79
N LEU A 14 -12.06 -4.47 10.92
CA LEU A 14 -12.27 -3.58 9.78
C LEU A 14 -10.95 -3.18 9.12
N TRP A 15 -9.98 -2.78 9.94
CA TRP A 15 -8.66 -2.39 9.46
C TRP A 15 -7.92 -3.56 8.79
N LEU A 16 -7.89 -4.73 9.42
CA LEU A 16 -7.12 -5.86 8.95
C LEU A 16 -7.90 -6.79 8.01
N GLY A 17 -9.19 -6.51 7.78
CA GLY A 17 -10.06 -7.24 6.85
C GLY A 17 -10.46 -8.65 7.28
N SER A 18 -10.00 -9.14 8.43
CA SER A 18 -10.31 -10.49 8.95
C SER A 18 -10.24 -10.55 10.48
N THR A 19 -11.11 -11.38 11.07
CA THR A 19 -11.06 -11.71 12.50
C THR A 19 -9.83 -12.54 12.88
N ASP A 20 -9.26 -13.30 11.93
CA ASP A 20 -8.03 -14.06 12.15
C ASP A 20 -6.84 -13.11 12.30
N LEU A 21 -6.69 -12.18 11.35
CA LEU A 21 -5.62 -11.18 11.38
C LEU A 21 -5.74 -10.24 12.59
N ALA A 22 -6.98 -9.86 12.97
CA ALA A 22 -7.23 -9.11 14.19
C ALA A 22 -6.86 -9.90 15.45
N GLY A 23 -7.08 -11.22 15.47
CA GLY A 23 -6.67 -12.09 16.57
C GLY A 23 -5.17 -12.15 16.71
N ASP A 24 -4.46 -12.39 15.61
CA ASP A 24 -2.99 -12.41 15.58
C ASP A 24 -2.40 -11.07 16.05
N PHE A 25 -3.00 -9.95 15.62
CA PHE A 25 -2.55 -8.60 15.96
C PHE A 25 -2.74 -8.24 17.45
N ASP A 26 -3.82 -8.73 18.05
CA ASP A 26 -4.18 -8.49 19.45
C ASP A 26 -3.76 -9.65 20.38
N PHE A 27 -2.97 -10.61 19.88
CA PHE A 27 -2.54 -11.81 20.61
C PHE A 27 -3.71 -12.58 21.26
N THR A 28 -4.83 -12.68 20.54
CA THR A 28 -6.09 -13.25 21.00
C THR A 28 -6.65 -14.23 19.97
N SER A 29 -7.49 -15.19 20.37
CA SER A 29 -8.10 -16.12 19.41
C SER A 29 -9.17 -15.47 18.54
N GLN A 30 -9.25 -15.89 17.27
CA GLN A 30 -10.31 -15.45 16.34
C GLN A 30 -11.72 -15.62 16.92
N SER A 31 -12.00 -16.74 17.62
CA SER A 31 -13.30 -16.94 18.27
C SER A 31 -13.64 -15.86 19.31
N THR A 32 -12.64 -15.30 19.97
CA THR A 32 -12.83 -14.22 20.95
C THR A 32 -13.07 -12.88 20.26
N ILE A 33 -12.31 -12.58 19.20
CA ILE A 33 -12.56 -11.40 18.34
C ILE A 33 -13.99 -11.44 17.78
N SER A 34 -14.40 -12.57 17.19
CA SER A 34 -15.74 -12.75 16.63
C SER A 34 -16.85 -12.52 17.66
N ARG A 35 -16.71 -13.08 18.86
CA ARG A 35 -17.66 -12.84 19.97
C ARG A 35 -17.71 -11.38 20.40
N ARG A 36 -16.56 -10.70 20.46
CA ARG A 36 -16.48 -9.26 20.78
C ARG A 36 -17.16 -8.42 19.71
N ASN A 37 -16.90 -8.70 18.43
CA ASN A 37 -17.56 -8.03 17.30
C ASN A 37 -19.08 -8.16 17.39
N GLN A 38 -19.60 -9.38 17.59
CA GLN A 38 -21.04 -9.60 17.73
C GLN A 38 -21.69 -8.79 18.87
N LYS A 39 -20.97 -8.60 19.98
CA LYS A 39 -21.45 -7.74 21.08
C LYS A 39 -21.55 -6.28 20.65
N VAL A 40 -20.56 -5.76 19.93
CA VAL A 40 -20.55 -4.39 19.41
C VAL A 40 -21.69 -4.20 18.40
N LEU A 41 -21.76 -5.08 17.40
CA LEU A 41 -22.79 -5.03 16.35
C LEU A 41 -24.20 -5.02 16.94
N LYS A 42 -24.49 -5.95 17.87
CA LYS A 42 -25.78 -6.02 18.57
C LYS A 42 -26.05 -4.78 19.44
N ARG A 43 -25.01 -4.22 20.07
CA ARG A 43 -25.17 -3.08 20.98
C ARG A 43 -25.53 -1.80 20.22
N PHE A 44 -24.96 -1.61 19.04
CA PHE A 44 -25.22 -0.43 18.21
C PHE A 44 -26.33 -0.66 17.16
N GLY A 45 -26.83 -1.88 17.00
CA GLY A 45 -27.85 -2.18 15.99
C GLY A 45 -27.33 -2.03 14.55
N ILE A 46 -26.06 -2.38 14.35
CA ILE A 46 -25.32 -2.25 13.09
C ILE A 46 -24.93 -3.64 12.56
N ASP A 47 -24.72 -3.72 11.26
CA ASP A 47 -24.33 -4.96 10.57
C ASP A 47 -22.93 -4.82 9.97
N LEU A 48 -22.19 -5.93 9.94
CA LEU A 48 -20.92 -6.05 9.24
C LEU A 48 -21.14 -6.81 7.93
N LYS A 49 -20.81 -6.19 6.80
CA LYS A 49 -20.97 -6.76 5.45
C LYS A 49 -19.63 -6.83 4.75
N ARG A 50 -19.46 -7.85 3.90
CA ARG A 50 -18.30 -7.94 3.01
C ARG A 50 -18.68 -7.48 1.60
N SER A 51 -17.96 -6.51 1.07
CA SER A 51 -18.15 -5.97 -0.29
C SER A 51 -16.79 -5.89 -0.98
N ASN A 52 -16.64 -6.47 -2.17
CA ASN A 52 -15.40 -6.41 -2.96
C ASN A 52 -14.12 -6.68 -2.14
N SER A 53 -14.14 -7.71 -1.28
CA SER A 53 -13.07 -8.09 -0.33
C SER A 53 -12.86 -7.20 0.90
N GLU A 54 -13.57 -6.09 1.02
CA GLU A 54 -13.55 -5.18 2.19
C GLU A 54 -14.69 -5.46 3.16
N LEU A 55 -14.46 -5.15 4.43
CA LEU A 55 -15.47 -5.22 5.49
C LEU A 55 -15.99 -3.82 5.78
N LEU A 56 -17.30 -3.66 5.66
CA LEU A 56 -18.00 -2.39 5.86
C LEU A 56 -19.06 -2.55 6.94
N VAL A 57 -19.22 -1.51 7.75
CA VAL A 57 -20.32 -1.42 8.71
C VAL A 57 -21.50 -0.70 8.06
N SER A 58 -22.71 -1.19 8.28
CA SER A 58 -23.94 -0.54 7.81
C SER A 58 -24.97 -0.41 8.92
N GLY A 59 -25.78 0.65 8.89
CA GLY A 59 -26.78 0.98 9.92
C GLY A 59 -26.65 2.43 10.39
N GLU A 60 -27.19 2.72 11.58
CA GLU A 60 -27.04 4.04 12.21
C GLU A 60 -25.68 4.14 12.93
N LEU A 61 -24.73 4.83 12.31
CA LEU A 61 -23.32 4.83 12.75
C LEU A 61 -22.97 5.92 13.76
N LEU A 62 -23.87 6.88 14.02
CA LEU A 62 -23.57 8.04 14.86
C LEU A 62 -23.04 7.66 16.25
N LEU A 63 -23.70 6.71 16.91
CA LEU A 63 -23.28 6.26 18.24
C LEU A 63 -21.95 5.48 18.22
N LEU A 64 -21.68 4.74 17.14
CA LEU A 64 -20.42 4.04 16.97
C LEU A 64 -19.28 5.06 16.80
N ASP A 65 -19.48 6.05 15.95
CA ASP A 65 -18.48 7.07 15.67
C ASP A 65 -18.14 7.89 16.92
N LEU A 66 -19.15 8.31 17.69
CA LEU A 66 -18.94 9.00 18.98
C LEU A 66 -18.12 8.15 19.96
N GLU A 67 -18.40 6.85 20.08
CA GLU A 67 -17.61 5.95 20.94
C GLU A 67 -16.16 5.85 20.44
N ARG A 68 -15.96 5.75 19.12
CA ARG A 68 -14.62 5.69 18.53
C ARG A 68 -13.83 6.96 18.74
N GLN A 69 -14.45 8.14 18.62
CA GLN A 69 -13.79 9.43 18.92
C GLN A 69 -13.27 9.46 20.37
N VAL A 70 -14.08 9.04 21.33
CA VAL A 70 -13.67 8.96 22.75
C VAL A 70 -12.49 7.99 22.92
N HIS A 71 -12.53 6.82 22.28
CA HIS A 71 -11.46 5.84 22.36
C HIS A 71 -10.18 6.29 21.64
N GLN A 72 -10.30 6.99 20.51
CA GLN A 72 -9.16 7.58 19.81
C GLN A 72 -8.46 8.61 20.68
N MET A 73 -9.23 9.50 21.31
CA MET A 73 -8.69 10.47 22.25
C MET A 73 -7.99 9.77 23.43
N ALA A 74 -8.57 8.69 23.96
CA ALA A 74 -7.92 7.89 25.01
C ALA A 74 -6.59 7.29 24.54
N ARG A 75 -6.52 6.72 23.33
CA ARG A 75 -5.27 6.19 22.74
C ARG A 75 -4.20 7.27 22.59
N LEU A 76 -4.60 8.46 22.11
CA LEU A 76 -3.71 9.61 21.92
C LEU A 76 -3.15 10.12 23.25
N LYS A 77 -4.00 10.31 24.26
CA LYS A 77 -3.58 10.82 25.58
C LYS A 77 -2.75 9.82 26.39
N LEU A 78 -3.03 8.52 26.23
CA LEU A 78 -2.31 7.46 26.94
C LEU A 78 -1.11 6.92 26.16
N GLU A 79 -0.91 7.39 24.92
CA GLU A 79 0.14 6.93 24.01
C GLU A 79 0.20 5.39 23.91
N ARG A 80 -0.97 4.76 23.77
CA ARG A 80 -1.09 3.30 23.80
C ARG A 80 -2.08 2.79 22.78
N GLY A 81 -1.64 1.78 22.02
CA GLY A 81 -2.49 1.10 21.05
C GLY A 81 -2.80 1.97 19.85
N LEU A 82 -1.98 2.98 19.58
CA LEU A 82 -2.08 3.86 18.42
C LEU A 82 -1.84 3.05 17.14
N ARG A 83 -2.51 3.40 16.05
CA ARG A 83 -2.60 2.58 14.85
C ARG A 83 -2.19 3.38 13.63
N LEU A 84 -1.13 2.91 12.98
CA LEU A 84 -0.64 3.40 11.70
C LEU A 84 -0.89 2.37 10.61
N GLN A 85 -1.63 2.75 9.57
CA GLN A 85 -1.66 1.96 8.33
C GLN A 85 -0.50 2.40 7.43
N ALA A 86 0.29 1.43 6.96
CA ALA A 86 1.39 1.66 6.05
C ALA A 86 1.38 0.65 4.88
N PRO A 87 1.65 1.08 3.65
CA PRO A 87 1.90 0.17 2.54
C PRO A 87 3.02 -0.81 2.84
N PHE A 88 2.88 -2.06 2.40
CA PHE A 88 3.84 -3.12 2.74
C PHE A 88 5.27 -2.82 2.28
N TRP A 89 5.44 -2.11 1.15
CA TRP A 89 6.76 -1.77 0.60
C TRP A 89 7.56 -0.81 1.48
N LEU A 90 6.89 0.11 2.20
CA LEU A 90 7.55 1.01 3.15
C LEU A 90 7.99 0.29 4.43
N GLN A 91 7.48 -0.92 4.66
CA GLN A 91 7.86 -1.74 5.79
C GLN A 91 8.99 -2.72 5.47
N GLN A 92 9.46 -2.78 4.20
CA GLN A 92 10.60 -3.59 3.78
C GLN A 92 11.92 -2.81 3.86
N GLY A 93 13.05 -3.51 3.85
CA GLY A 93 14.38 -2.89 3.91
C GLY A 93 14.74 -2.43 5.33
N PRO A 94 15.26 -1.20 5.56
CA PRO A 94 15.53 -0.72 6.91
C PRO A 94 14.23 -0.61 7.74
N GLY A 95 13.07 -0.54 7.08
CA GLY A 95 11.75 -0.50 7.69
C GLY A 95 11.46 0.83 8.41
N ILE A 96 10.19 1.02 8.77
CA ILE A 96 9.77 2.13 9.63
C ILE A 96 9.84 1.68 11.09
N VAL A 97 10.66 2.35 11.89
CA VAL A 97 10.72 2.19 13.33
C VAL A 97 9.72 3.15 13.98
N LEU A 98 8.61 2.63 14.49
CA LEU A 98 7.57 3.46 15.09
C LEU A 98 7.98 4.03 16.46
N PRO A 99 7.45 5.22 16.83
CA PRO A 99 7.51 5.69 18.20
C PRO A 99 6.79 4.74 19.17
N LYS A 100 7.11 4.85 20.46
CA LYS A 100 6.45 4.06 21.51
C LYS A 100 4.93 4.23 21.46
N GLY A 101 4.20 3.13 21.69
CA GLY A 101 2.74 3.16 21.77
C GLY A 101 2.02 2.94 20.44
N TRP A 102 2.72 3.16 19.32
CA TRP A 102 2.24 2.88 17.98
C TRP A 102 2.37 1.41 17.62
N LYS A 103 1.40 0.95 16.83
CA LYS A 103 1.37 -0.34 16.15
C LYS A 103 1.07 -0.10 14.68
N MET A 104 1.60 -0.96 13.82
CA MET A 104 1.40 -0.89 12.37
C MET A 104 0.94 -2.23 11.84
N ASN A 105 0.19 -2.22 10.74
CA ASN A 105 -0.27 -3.43 10.06
C ASN A 105 0.89 -4.34 9.67
N SER A 106 0.61 -5.62 9.44
CA SER A 106 1.63 -6.60 9.07
C SER A 106 2.29 -6.23 7.72
N PRO A 107 3.61 -6.44 7.55
CA PRO A 107 4.35 -6.12 6.33
C PRO A 107 4.12 -7.16 5.22
N ARG A 108 2.92 -7.74 5.12
CA ARG A 108 2.63 -8.78 4.12
C ARG A 108 2.20 -8.15 2.80
N ALA A 109 2.71 -8.68 1.69
CA ALA A 109 2.36 -8.21 0.35
C ALA A 109 0.91 -8.53 -0.07
N ASP A 110 0.30 -9.54 0.54
CA ASP A 110 -1.10 -9.93 0.31
C ASP A 110 -2.10 -9.10 1.14
N PHE A 111 -1.60 -8.31 2.09
CA PHE A 111 -2.42 -7.40 2.88
C PHE A 111 -2.67 -6.10 2.10
N SER A 112 -3.94 -5.80 1.81
CA SER A 112 -4.35 -4.55 1.20
C SER A 112 -5.42 -3.87 2.03
N CYS A 113 -5.19 -2.60 2.36
CA CYS A 113 -6.19 -1.69 2.89
C CYS A 113 -6.46 -0.66 1.79
N THR A 114 -7.57 -0.83 1.07
CA THR A 114 -7.88 -0.05 -0.14
C THR A 114 -8.10 1.43 0.18
N ASP A 115 -8.87 1.71 1.23
CA ASP A 115 -9.22 3.07 1.65
C ASP A 115 -8.84 3.31 3.13
N PRO A 116 -7.55 3.60 3.39
CA PRO A 116 -7.09 3.86 4.74
C PRO A 116 -7.55 5.23 5.26
N ILE A 117 -8.00 6.13 4.38
CA ILE A 117 -8.42 7.49 4.77
C ILE A 117 -9.81 7.45 5.37
N THR A 118 -10.73 6.66 4.80
CA THR A 118 -12.02 6.40 5.43
C THR A 118 -11.86 5.83 6.84
N LEU A 119 -10.89 4.93 7.05
CA LEU A 119 -10.62 4.39 8.39
C LEU A 119 -10.05 5.44 9.37
N VAL A 120 -9.31 6.45 8.89
CA VAL A 120 -8.89 7.59 9.70
C VAL A 120 -10.08 8.47 10.06
N ARG A 121 -10.96 8.76 9.10
CA ARG A 121 -12.21 9.52 9.29
C ARG A 121 -13.19 8.85 10.24
N GLU A 122 -13.24 7.52 10.20
CA GLU A 122 -14.04 6.71 11.11
C GLU A 122 -13.37 6.48 12.47
N HIS A 123 -12.21 7.09 12.74
CA HIS A 123 -11.47 6.99 14.00
C HIS A 123 -11.02 5.54 14.34
N VAL A 124 -11.02 4.65 13.35
CA VAL A 124 -10.50 3.28 13.42
C VAL A 124 -8.97 3.30 13.45
N LEU A 125 -8.38 4.16 12.61
CA LEU A 125 -6.95 4.46 12.56
C LEU A 125 -6.65 5.82 13.19
N ASP A 126 -5.42 5.98 13.66
CA ASP A 126 -4.93 7.24 14.20
C ASP A 126 -4.06 8.00 13.18
N ALA A 127 -3.44 7.28 12.24
CA ALA A 127 -2.74 7.81 11.08
C ALA A 127 -2.68 6.79 9.94
N CYS A 128 -2.46 7.26 8.72
CA CYS A 128 -2.10 6.38 7.60
C CYS A 128 -1.06 6.99 6.67
N LEU A 129 -0.28 6.12 6.02
CA LEU A 129 0.54 6.45 4.86
C LEU A 129 -0.26 6.08 3.62
N ALA A 130 -0.52 7.08 2.77
CA ALA A 130 -1.37 6.94 1.61
C ALA A 130 -0.66 7.39 0.33
N THR A 131 -0.96 6.67 -0.73
CA THR A 131 -0.55 7.04 -2.09
C THR A 131 -1.38 8.23 -2.59
N PRO A 132 -0.88 9.04 -3.54
CA PRO A 132 -1.62 10.19 -4.07
C PRO A 132 -3.02 9.86 -4.60
N THR A 133 -3.21 8.65 -5.17
CA THR A 133 -4.51 8.20 -5.70
C THR A 133 -5.52 7.83 -4.63
N GLN A 134 -5.07 7.63 -3.40
CA GLN A 134 -5.96 7.36 -2.27
C GLN A 134 -6.44 8.64 -1.60
N ILE A 135 -5.76 9.77 -1.81
CA ILE A 135 -6.12 11.06 -1.23
C ILE A 135 -7.34 11.62 -1.95
N PRO A 136 -8.47 11.83 -1.25
CA PRO A 136 -9.67 12.38 -1.86
C PRO A 136 -9.52 13.89 -2.11
N ASP A 137 -10.37 14.42 -2.97
CA ASP A 137 -10.44 15.86 -3.25
C ASP A 137 -10.96 16.65 -2.04
N ASP A 138 -11.86 16.05 -1.24
CA ASP A 138 -12.35 16.61 0.01
C ASP A 138 -11.32 16.38 1.13
N ARG A 139 -10.69 17.43 1.65
CA ARG A 139 -9.56 17.27 2.59
C ARG A 139 -9.53 18.28 3.73
N ASP A 140 -10.64 18.98 3.95
CA ASP A 140 -10.72 20.06 4.95
C ASP A 140 -10.55 19.54 6.39
N ASP A 141 -10.87 18.28 6.62
CA ASP A 141 -10.76 17.56 7.89
C ASP A 141 -9.40 16.86 8.09
N LEU A 142 -8.53 16.86 7.06
CA LEU A 142 -7.29 16.09 7.04
C LEU A 142 -6.07 17.02 7.11
N PHE A 143 -5.09 16.63 7.92
CA PHE A 143 -3.73 17.14 7.81
C PHE A 143 -2.91 16.16 6.96
N ILE A 144 -2.34 16.68 5.87
CA ILE A 144 -1.57 15.91 4.90
C ILE A 144 -0.14 16.43 4.89
N LEU A 145 0.80 15.55 5.22
CA LEU A 145 2.22 15.85 5.22
C LEU A 145 2.91 15.04 4.11
N GLU A 146 3.54 15.76 3.18
CA GLU A 146 4.46 15.17 2.21
C GLU A 146 5.75 14.73 2.91
N LEU A 147 6.08 13.43 2.88
CA LEU A 147 7.25 12.91 3.57
C LEU A 147 8.52 13.03 2.73
N GLN A 148 8.56 12.36 1.57
CA GLN A 148 9.67 12.46 0.63
C GLN A 148 9.27 12.06 -0.78
N LYS A 149 9.96 12.68 -1.73
CA LYS A 149 9.91 12.41 -3.16
C LYS A 149 10.86 11.27 -3.52
N ARG A 150 10.30 10.13 -3.97
CA ARG A 150 11.03 8.95 -4.46
C ARG A 150 11.02 8.91 -5.99
N PRO A 151 12.14 8.53 -6.63
CA PRO A 151 12.13 8.27 -8.07
C PRO A 151 11.36 6.98 -8.36
N ILE A 152 10.39 7.04 -9.25
CA ILE A 152 9.78 5.87 -9.88
C ILE A 152 10.61 5.54 -11.11
N ASN A 153 11.20 4.36 -11.10
CA ASN A 153 11.98 3.87 -12.23
C ASN A 153 11.20 2.82 -13.00
N LEU A 154 11.44 2.79 -14.30
CA LEU A 154 11.03 1.66 -15.12
C LEU A 154 11.89 0.44 -14.75
N THR A 155 11.23 -0.65 -14.40
CA THR A 155 11.87 -1.86 -13.88
C THR A 155 11.44 -3.07 -14.69
N LEU A 156 12.42 -3.81 -15.19
CA LEU A 156 12.25 -5.11 -15.80
C LEU A 156 12.17 -6.16 -14.70
N LEU A 157 11.13 -6.99 -14.71
CA LEU A 157 10.89 -8.07 -13.76
C LEU A 157 10.86 -9.41 -14.49
N HIS A 158 11.57 -10.40 -13.94
CA HIS A 158 11.70 -11.72 -14.53
C HIS A 158 11.38 -12.84 -13.53
N ARG A 159 10.45 -13.72 -13.90
CA ARG A 159 9.84 -14.69 -12.97
C ARG A 159 10.76 -15.85 -12.60
N THR A 160 11.75 -16.18 -13.44
CA THR A 160 12.70 -17.28 -13.18
C THR A 160 13.97 -16.76 -12.52
N LYS A 161 14.46 -17.51 -11.54
CA LYS A 161 15.70 -17.21 -10.80
C LYS A 161 16.89 -17.71 -11.61
N GLU A 162 17.40 -16.91 -12.53
CA GLU A 162 18.69 -17.14 -13.19
C GLU A 162 19.62 -15.94 -13.05
N SER A 163 20.89 -16.17 -13.36
CA SER A 163 22.04 -15.29 -13.16
C SER A 163 21.79 -13.85 -13.63
N GLN A 164 22.29 -12.88 -12.84
CA GLN A 164 22.26 -11.44 -13.14
C GLN A 164 22.79 -11.03 -14.53
N GLY A 165 23.45 -11.94 -15.26
CA GLY A 165 23.97 -11.72 -16.61
C GLY A 165 22.93 -11.81 -17.73
N ASP A 166 21.77 -12.44 -17.53
CA ASP A 166 20.89 -12.86 -18.65
C ASP A 166 19.62 -12.00 -18.84
N LEU A 167 19.36 -11.02 -17.94
CA LEU A 167 18.11 -10.24 -17.97
C LEU A 167 18.01 -9.26 -19.14
N GLU A 168 19.13 -8.66 -19.56
CA GLU A 168 19.15 -7.75 -20.72
C GLU A 168 18.98 -8.51 -22.03
N ASP A 169 19.68 -9.63 -22.18
CA ASP A 169 19.59 -10.49 -23.36
C ASP A 169 18.16 -11.06 -23.50
N GLY A 170 17.57 -11.52 -22.40
CA GLY A 170 16.18 -11.97 -22.37
C GLY A 170 15.17 -10.85 -22.66
N PHE A 171 15.39 -9.64 -22.12
CA PHE A 171 14.56 -8.48 -22.43
C PHE A 171 14.60 -8.13 -23.92
N GLN A 172 15.79 -8.11 -24.53
CA GLN A 172 15.97 -7.84 -25.95
C GLN A 172 15.25 -8.90 -26.79
N TRP A 173 15.39 -10.18 -26.43
CA TRP A 173 14.66 -11.26 -27.09
C TRP A 173 13.15 -11.12 -26.97
N SER A 174 12.61 -10.84 -25.78
CA SER A 174 11.16 -10.69 -25.60
C SER A 174 10.61 -9.44 -26.30
N LEU A 175 11.38 -8.35 -26.37
CA LEU A 175 11.05 -7.17 -27.17
C LEU A 175 10.95 -7.51 -28.67
N GLU A 176 11.93 -8.24 -29.20
CA GLU A 176 11.97 -8.72 -30.59
C GLU A 176 10.90 -9.78 -30.89
N ASN A 177 10.34 -10.44 -29.88
CA ASN A 177 9.32 -11.47 -30.05
C ASN A 177 7.90 -10.98 -29.69
N GLY A 178 7.76 -9.75 -29.18
CA GLY A 178 6.47 -9.20 -28.75
C GLY A 178 5.94 -9.83 -27.46
N ASN A 179 6.81 -10.45 -26.66
CA ASN A 179 6.48 -11.16 -25.43
C ASN A 179 6.73 -10.29 -24.19
N LEU A 180 6.31 -9.02 -24.25
CA LEU A 180 6.42 -8.06 -23.15
C LEU A 180 5.03 -7.67 -22.63
N GLU A 181 4.88 -7.63 -21.32
CA GLU A 181 3.66 -7.13 -20.67
C GLU A 181 4.00 -5.90 -19.79
N LEU A 182 3.37 -4.77 -20.10
CA LEU A 182 3.44 -3.58 -19.26
C LEU A 182 2.46 -3.68 -18.09
N LYS A 183 2.96 -3.69 -16.87
CA LYS A 183 2.18 -3.61 -15.64
C LYS A 183 2.27 -2.23 -15.03
N LEU A 184 1.17 -1.49 -15.13
CA LEU A 184 1.00 -0.22 -14.44
C LEU A 184 0.53 -0.48 -13.01
N MET A 185 1.17 0.18 -12.05
CA MET A 185 0.70 0.16 -10.69
C MET A 185 -0.57 1.01 -10.57
N PRO A 186 -1.59 0.56 -9.84
CA PRO A 186 -2.88 1.24 -9.76
C PRO A 186 -2.79 2.64 -9.12
N PHE A 187 -1.74 2.92 -8.36
CA PHE A 187 -1.50 4.21 -7.72
C PHE A 187 -0.73 5.22 -8.59
N LEU A 188 -0.39 4.87 -9.83
CA LEU A 188 0.28 5.81 -10.73
C LEU A 188 -0.71 6.90 -11.19
N PRO A 189 -0.28 8.18 -11.22
CA PRO A 189 -1.09 9.24 -11.82
C PRO A 189 -1.47 8.91 -13.27
N ALA A 190 -2.64 9.36 -13.73
CA ALA A 190 -3.11 9.11 -15.10
C ALA A 190 -2.11 9.59 -16.16
N SER A 191 -1.49 10.76 -15.95
CA SER A 191 -0.43 11.28 -16.82
C SER A 191 0.80 10.36 -16.89
N CYS A 192 1.18 9.73 -15.77
CA CYS A 192 2.24 8.73 -15.74
C CYS A 192 1.82 7.48 -16.52
N CYS A 193 0.59 6.98 -16.29
CA CYS A 193 0.04 5.83 -17.02
C CYS A 193 0.02 6.07 -18.55
N ASP A 194 -0.40 7.25 -18.99
CA ASP A 194 -0.50 7.58 -20.41
C ASP A 194 0.88 7.70 -21.06
N ARG A 195 1.82 8.42 -20.44
CA ARG A 195 3.20 8.52 -20.94
C ARG A 195 3.91 7.16 -20.94
N SER A 196 3.59 6.30 -19.98
CA SER A 196 4.11 4.92 -19.90
C SER A 196 3.62 4.05 -21.05
N LYS A 197 2.33 4.11 -21.37
CA LYS A 197 1.74 3.42 -22.52
C LYS A 197 2.32 3.92 -23.83
N GLN A 198 2.40 5.24 -24.01
CA GLN A 198 2.99 5.85 -25.21
C GLN A 198 4.44 5.42 -25.42
N TRP A 199 5.25 5.41 -24.36
CA TRP A 199 6.63 4.91 -24.43
C TRP A 199 6.69 3.43 -24.80
N PHE A 200 5.84 2.59 -24.18
CA PHE A 200 5.77 1.16 -24.47
C PHE A 200 5.37 0.88 -25.93
N ASP A 201 4.39 1.63 -26.45
CA ASP A 201 3.99 1.56 -27.85
C ASP A 201 5.13 1.95 -28.78
N GLN A 202 5.87 3.04 -28.48
CA GLN A 202 7.05 3.46 -29.25
C GLN A 202 8.15 2.40 -29.26
N LEU A 203 8.39 1.75 -28.11
CA LEU A 203 9.36 0.67 -27.96
C LEU A 203 9.01 -0.51 -28.88
N LEU A 204 7.74 -0.94 -28.88
CA LEU A 204 7.24 -2.02 -29.73
C LEU A 204 7.24 -1.66 -31.23
N MET A 205 7.01 -0.39 -31.58
CA MET A 205 7.07 0.06 -32.98
C MET A 205 8.50 0.06 -33.52
N THR A 206 9.47 0.46 -32.70
CA THR A 206 10.89 0.49 -33.08
C THR A 206 11.43 -0.92 -33.33
N SER A 207 11.01 -1.91 -32.53
CA SER A 207 11.43 -3.31 -32.73
C SER A 207 10.79 -3.98 -33.95
N ASN A 208 9.57 -3.59 -34.34
CA ASN A 208 8.92 -4.11 -35.54
C ASN A 208 9.59 -3.65 -36.83
N LEU A 209 10.16 -2.44 -36.87
CA LEU A 209 10.95 -1.98 -38.02
C LEU A 209 12.24 -2.80 -38.20
N SER A 210 12.84 -3.28 -37.12
CA SER A 210 14.05 -4.13 -37.14
C SER A 210 13.78 -5.58 -37.57
N ARG A 211 12.53 -6.04 -37.50
CA ARG A 211 12.12 -7.42 -37.85
C ARG A 211 12.07 -7.68 -39.35
N GLU A 212 11.86 -6.65 -40.16
CA GLU A 212 11.71 -6.80 -41.62
C GLU A 212 13.02 -7.21 -42.32
N ASP A 213 14.17 -7.15 -41.63
CA ASP A 213 15.50 -7.48 -42.17
C ASP A 213 16.10 -8.83 -41.70
N SER A 214 15.45 -9.59 -40.80
CA SER A 214 16.05 -10.80 -40.21
C SER A 214 15.39 -12.11 -40.68
N THR A 215 15.90 -12.70 -41.77
CA THR A 215 15.40 -13.96 -42.36
C THR A 215 16.08 -15.25 -41.89
N ASP A 216 16.72 -15.29 -40.71
CA ASP A 216 17.25 -16.55 -40.16
C ASP A 216 17.21 -16.54 -38.63
N LEU A 217 16.21 -17.19 -38.03
CA LEU A 217 16.15 -17.36 -36.56
C LEU A 217 16.03 -18.84 -36.20
N ARG A 218 17.12 -19.39 -35.66
CA ARG A 218 17.08 -20.60 -34.83
C ARG A 218 16.23 -20.30 -33.58
N PRO A 219 15.50 -21.27 -33.02
CA PRO A 219 14.80 -21.07 -31.76
C PRO A 219 15.81 -20.70 -30.67
N SER A 220 15.64 -19.52 -30.09
CA SER A 220 16.48 -19.09 -28.97
C SER A 220 16.23 -19.98 -27.76
N ARG A 221 17.18 -20.01 -26.81
CA ARG A 221 17.04 -20.72 -25.53
C ARG A 221 15.91 -20.16 -24.64
N HIS A 222 15.36 -19.00 -25.00
CA HIS A 222 14.36 -18.24 -24.24
C HIS A 222 12.95 -18.30 -24.89
N SER A 223 12.75 -19.19 -25.87
CA SER A 223 11.48 -19.38 -26.56
C SER A 223 10.32 -19.65 -25.59
N GLY A 224 9.41 -18.69 -25.47
CA GLY A 224 8.20 -18.77 -24.63
C GLY A 224 8.29 -17.97 -23.32
N GLU A 225 9.42 -17.30 -23.06
CA GLU A 225 9.58 -16.45 -21.88
C GLU A 225 8.89 -15.09 -22.08
N SER A 226 8.27 -14.58 -21.01
CA SER A 226 7.61 -13.27 -20.99
C SER A 226 8.14 -12.43 -19.84
N PHE A 227 8.42 -11.16 -20.11
CA PHE A 227 8.89 -10.23 -19.10
C PHE A 227 7.77 -9.27 -18.70
N LEU A 228 7.82 -8.86 -17.44
CA LEU A 228 6.94 -7.85 -16.90
C LEU A 228 7.73 -6.55 -16.77
N ILE A 229 7.16 -5.46 -17.25
CA ILE A 229 7.72 -4.13 -17.04
C ILE A 229 6.85 -3.39 -16.04
N ALA A 230 7.43 -2.86 -14.96
CA ALA A 230 6.70 -2.16 -13.91
C ALA A 230 7.39 -0.86 -13.48
N TYR A 231 6.59 0.10 -13.05
CA TYR A 231 7.05 1.36 -12.48
C TYR A 231 7.13 1.23 -10.97
N LEU A 232 8.34 1.24 -10.43
CA LEU A 232 8.58 0.94 -9.02
C LEU A 232 9.56 1.95 -8.42
N THR A 233 9.30 2.36 -7.18
CA THR A 233 10.31 3.01 -6.35
C THR A 233 11.37 1.99 -5.92
N PRO A 234 12.55 2.41 -5.43
CA PRO A 234 13.55 1.49 -4.89
C PRO A 234 12.99 0.52 -3.84
N GLU A 235 12.16 1.02 -2.92
CA GLU A 235 11.54 0.24 -1.84
C GLU A 235 10.55 -0.79 -2.39
N MET A 236 9.71 -0.37 -3.36
CA MET A 236 8.79 -1.28 -4.04
C MET A 236 9.54 -2.40 -4.74
N ARG A 237 10.71 -2.14 -5.36
CA ARG A 237 11.54 -3.17 -5.98
C ARG A 237 12.12 -4.15 -4.96
N ILE A 238 12.66 -3.64 -3.86
CA ILE A 238 13.20 -4.47 -2.76
C ILE A 238 12.10 -5.38 -2.20
N ALA A 239 10.87 -4.89 -2.16
CA ALA A 239 9.72 -5.63 -1.67
C ALA A 239 9.22 -6.73 -2.61
N GLN A 240 9.65 -6.75 -3.88
CA GLN A 240 9.27 -7.81 -4.83
C GLN A 240 10.18 -9.04 -4.68
N PRO A 241 9.63 -10.27 -4.56
CA PRO A 241 10.42 -11.50 -4.49
C PRO A 241 10.95 -11.97 -5.86
N ILE A 242 11.06 -11.06 -6.83
CA ILE A 242 11.31 -11.35 -8.24
C ILE A 242 12.58 -10.63 -8.70
N ALA A 243 13.39 -11.28 -9.54
CA ALA A 243 14.59 -10.68 -10.10
C ALA A 243 14.22 -9.41 -10.89
N ASN A 244 14.96 -8.33 -10.67
CA ASN A 244 14.65 -7.04 -11.27
C ASN A 244 15.89 -6.25 -11.71
N LYS A 245 15.73 -5.49 -12.80
CA LYS A 245 16.74 -4.57 -13.33
C LYS A 245 16.10 -3.23 -13.71
N VAL A 246 16.72 -2.13 -13.30
CA VAL A 246 16.27 -0.78 -13.65
C VAL A 246 16.70 -0.48 -15.08
N HIS A 247 15.80 0.06 -15.88
CA HIS A 247 16.11 0.52 -17.22
C HIS A 247 16.68 1.94 -17.18
N GLU A 248 17.93 2.12 -17.62
CA GLU A 248 18.70 3.35 -17.42
C GLU A 248 18.26 4.52 -18.31
N HIS A 249 17.64 4.24 -19.47
CA HIS A 249 17.27 5.27 -20.45
C HIS A 249 15.87 5.87 -20.22
N PHE A 250 15.34 5.79 -19.01
CA PHE A 250 14.04 6.35 -18.66
C PHE A 250 14.19 7.46 -17.62
N GLU A 251 13.66 8.65 -17.92
CA GLU A 251 13.64 9.78 -16.99
C GLU A 251 12.69 9.46 -15.81
N PRO A 252 13.18 9.42 -14.56
CA PRO A 252 12.38 8.97 -13.43
C PRO A 252 11.25 9.94 -13.11
N TYR A 253 10.08 9.40 -12.75
CA TYR A 253 9.00 10.22 -12.16
C TYR A 253 9.22 10.43 -10.68
N THR A 254 8.57 11.44 -10.13
CA THR A 254 8.54 11.63 -8.69
C THR A 254 7.25 11.06 -8.09
N TYR A 255 7.42 10.18 -7.11
CA TYR A 255 6.37 9.68 -6.23
C TYR A 255 6.51 10.29 -4.86
N THR A 256 5.41 10.72 -4.24
CA THR A 256 5.45 11.26 -2.87
C THR A 256 4.50 10.45 -2.01
N GLU A 257 5.04 9.91 -0.91
CA GLU A 257 4.22 9.31 0.15
C GLU A 257 3.70 10.41 1.07
N HIS A 258 2.44 10.26 1.49
CA HIS A 258 1.80 11.23 2.36
C HIS A 258 1.43 10.58 3.67
N LEU A 259 1.81 11.23 4.77
CA LEU A 259 1.23 10.96 6.08
C LEU A 259 -0.09 11.72 6.20
N ILE A 260 -1.14 11.02 6.59
CA ILE A 260 -2.48 11.57 6.77
C ILE A 260 -2.93 11.31 8.19
N VAL A 261 -3.41 12.37 8.83
CA VAL A 261 -4.03 12.35 10.16
C VAL A 261 -5.25 13.27 10.15
N LEU A 262 -6.17 13.10 11.10
CA LEU A 262 -7.24 14.08 11.29
C LEU A 262 -6.65 15.40 11.75
N ALA A 263 -7.05 16.51 11.09
CA ALA A 263 -6.49 17.83 11.33
C ALA A 263 -6.60 18.24 12.81
N GLN A 264 -7.71 17.90 13.47
CA GLN A 264 -7.97 18.17 14.88
C GLN A 264 -6.96 17.50 15.85
N HIS A 265 -6.27 16.44 15.42
CA HIS A 265 -5.31 15.71 16.26
C HIS A 265 -3.86 16.02 15.94
N THR A 266 -3.59 16.90 14.97
CA THR A 266 -2.22 17.26 14.55
C THR A 266 -1.35 17.71 15.70
N ASN A 267 -1.91 18.43 16.68
CA ASN A 267 -1.17 18.96 17.83
C ASN A 267 -1.02 17.98 19.00
N GLU A 268 -1.52 16.74 18.87
CA GLU A 268 -1.36 15.74 19.92
C GLU A 268 0.10 15.26 19.99
N PRO A 269 0.70 15.12 21.20
CA PRO A 269 2.11 14.75 21.35
C PRO A 269 2.50 13.46 20.62
N ALA A 270 1.62 12.46 20.66
CA ALA A 270 1.83 11.20 19.97
C ALA A 270 1.90 11.31 18.44
N ILE A 271 1.16 12.27 17.87
CA ILE A 271 1.14 12.55 16.43
C ILE A 271 2.38 13.35 16.02
N GLN A 272 2.77 14.35 16.82
CA GLN A 272 4.00 15.09 16.59
C GLN A 272 5.24 14.19 16.66
N ALA A 273 5.29 13.29 17.65
CA ALA A 273 6.35 12.29 17.76
C ALA A 273 6.41 11.36 16.53
N LEU A 274 5.26 10.99 15.95
CA LEU A 274 5.20 10.23 14.71
C LEU A 274 5.73 11.05 13.53
N ILE A 275 5.30 12.30 13.38
CA ILE A 275 5.74 13.21 12.31
C ILE A 275 7.26 13.37 12.34
N GLU A 276 7.83 13.73 13.49
CA GLU A 276 9.27 13.92 13.66
C GLU A 276 10.03 12.62 13.33
N ASN A 277 9.54 11.49 13.82
CA ASN A 277 10.14 10.18 13.60
C ASN A 277 10.14 9.76 12.12
N LEU A 278 9.03 9.99 11.41
CA LEU A 278 8.91 9.69 9.97
C LEU A 278 9.75 10.65 9.14
N GLN A 279 9.82 11.93 9.50
CA GLN A 279 10.69 12.89 8.82
C GLN A 279 12.18 12.54 8.97
N GLN A 280 12.60 12.00 10.11
CA GLN A 280 13.99 11.55 10.30
C GLN A 280 14.33 10.28 9.51
N GLN A 281 13.38 9.35 9.36
CA GLN A 281 13.61 8.07 8.71
C GLN A 281 13.38 8.10 7.20
N ILE A 282 12.37 8.85 6.77
CA ILE A 282 11.92 8.92 5.38
C ILE A 282 12.41 10.22 4.73
N GLY A 283 12.70 11.29 5.48
CA GLY A 283 13.10 12.60 4.93
C GLY A 283 14.56 12.71 4.46
N HIS A 284 15.30 11.59 4.35
CA HIS A 284 16.68 11.55 3.84
C HIS A 284 16.80 10.76 2.53
#